data_AF-A0A7K3HK80-F1
#
_entry.id   AF-A0A7K3HK80-F1
#
_cell.length_a   1.000
_cell.length_b   1.000
_cell.length_c   1.000
_cell.angle_alpha   90.00
_cell.angle_beta   90.00
_cell.angle_gamma   90.00
#
_symmetry.space_group_name_H-M   'P 1'
#
loop_
_entity.id
_entity.type
_entity.pdbx_description
1 polymer ?
#
loop_
_entity_poly.entity_id
_entity_poly.type
_entity_poly.pdbx_seq_one_letter_code
_entity_poly.pdbx_strand_id
1 'polypeptide(L)'
;MTVPGDGEPPASLELTPAEWGMWQAFRNGSTHDLRSRNPLHDDPDGQHRWGPDRTVRARVLALLLLDGPAPQPGRVTALKLNGAYVTGTLDLAGGTVDPYVEMHGCRFEREILLPEARFTTLRLVGCRIPRLEGARLQTEGDLHLPRCTVPHGIRLTD
;
A
#
# COMPACT_ATOMS: atom_id res chain seq x y z
N MET A 1 29.74 -2.25 -4.98
CA MET A 1 29.99 -0.95 -5.64
C MET A 1 28.65 -0.24 -5.65
N THR A 2 28.32 0.47 -4.58
CA THR A 2 27.07 1.23 -4.44
C THR A 2 27.20 2.51 -5.23
N VAL A 3 26.31 2.71 -6.20
CA VAL A 3 26.31 3.86 -7.10
C VAL A 3 25.61 5.04 -6.40
N PRO A 4 26.09 6.29 -6.56
CA PRO A 4 25.38 7.44 -6.02
C PRO A 4 24.02 7.56 -6.75
N GLY A 5 22.92 7.43 -5.99
CA GLY A 5 21.55 7.33 -6.51
C GLY A 5 20.67 6.30 -5.78
N ASP A 6 21.28 5.49 -4.90
CA ASP A 6 20.65 4.37 -4.20
C ASP A 6 19.44 4.79 -3.32
N GLY A 7 18.27 4.78 -3.96
CA GLY A 7 16.95 4.84 -3.35
C GLY A 7 16.21 6.18 -3.46
N GLU A 8 16.61 7.06 -4.37
CA GLU A 8 15.78 8.19 -4.79
C GLU A 8 14.69 7.70 -5.76
N PRO A 9 13.45 8.24 -5.72
CA PRO A 9 12.42 7.86 -6.68
C PRO A 9 12.81 8.25 -8.11
N PRO A 10 12.45 7.43 -9.12
CA PRO A 10 12.60 7.80 -10.52
C PRO A 10 11.96 9.16 -10.80
N ALA A 11 12.73 10.11 -11.36
CA ALA A 11 12.26 11.47 -11.62
C ALA A 11 11.01 11.51 -12.51
N SER A 12 10.84 10.51 -13.39
CA SER A 12 9.68 10.34 -14.27
C SER A 12 8.37 10.07 -13.53
N LEU A 13 8.39 9.73 -12.24
CA LEU A 13 7.17 9.49 -11.47
C LEU A 13 6.50 10.77 -10.98
N GLU A 14 7.25 11.88 -10.89
CA GLU A 14 6.77 13.16 -10.37
C GLU A 14 5.96 12.97 -9.06
N LEU A 15 6.64 12.47 -8.02
CA LEU A 15 5.96 12.11 -6.77
C LEU A 15 5.31 13.32 -6.12
N THR A 16 4.06 13.14 -5.68
CA THR A 16 3.37 14.10 -4.81
C THR A 16 4.02 14.11 -3.42
N PRO A 17 3.75 15.13 -2.57
CA PRO A 17 4.26 15.16 -1.20
C PRO A 17 3.88 13.92 -0.37
N ALA A 18 2.66 13.40 -0.51
CA ALA A 18 2.21 12.18 0.16
C ALA A 18 2.99 10.94 -0.30
N GLU A 19 3.23 10.81 -1.60
CA GLU A 19 4.00 9.70 -2.16
C GLU A 19 5.48 9.78 -1.80
N TRP A 20 6.03 10.99 -1.76
CA TRP A 20 7.42 11.20 -1.33
C TRP A 20 7.60 10.84 0.14
N GLY A 21 6.65 11.24 1.00
CA GLY A 21 6.62 10.84 2.41
C GLY A 21 6.52 9.32 2.59
N MET A 22 5.66 8.66 1.81
CA MET A 22 5.57 7.21 1.75
C MET A 22 6.90 6.56 1.33
N TRP A 23 7.56 7.08 0.30
CA TRP A 23 8.83 6.55 -0.19
C TRP A 23 9.92 6.57 0.88
N GLN A 24 10.06 7.68 1.58
CA GLN A 24 11.02 7.79 2.69
C GLN A 24 10.67 6.86 3.84
N ALA A 25 9.39 6.81 4.22
CA ALA A 25 8.92 5.93 5.28
C ALA A 25 9.16 4.46 4.96
N PHE A 26 8.97 4.06 3.71
CA PHE A 26 9.23 2.71 3.21
C PHE A 26 10.69 2.31 3.44
N ARG A 27 11.64 3.15 3.04
CA ARG A 27 13.07 2.89 3.21
C ARG A 27 13.51 2.85 4.68
N ASN A 28 12.83 3.58 5.55
CA ASN A 28 13.10 3.59 6.99
C ASN A 28 12.33 2.50 7.76
N GLY A 29 11.35 1.84 7.14
CA GLY A 29 10.47 0.85 7.78
C GLY A 29 9.48 1.44 8.80
N SER A 30 9.28 2.76 8.76
CA SER A 30 8.41 3.50 9.67
C SER A 30 7.01 3.71 9.10
N THR A 31 6.04 3.99 9.98
CA THR A 31 4.67 4.34 9.56
C THR A 31 4.60 5.73 8.95
N HIS A 32 3.95 5.85 7.80
CA HIS A 32 3.54 7.13 7.22
C HIS A 32 2.05 7.35 7.49
N ASP A 33 1.74 8.37 8.30
CA ASP A 33 0.39 8.68 8.73
C ASP A 33 -0.16 9.89 7.99
N LEU A 34 -1.20 9.66 7.17
CA LEU A 34 -1.87 10.66 6.32
C LEU A 34 -3.23 11.09 6.88
N ARG A 35 -3.58 10.63 8.09
CA ARG A 35 -4.82 10.96 8.77
C ARG A 35 -4.83 12.42 9.23
N SER A 36 -6.02 13.00 9.26
CA SER A 36 -6.26 14.36 9.76
C SER A 36 -6.35 14.41 11.29
N ARG A 37 -6.41 13.24 11.93
CA ARG A 37 -6.70 13.06 13.36
C ARG A 37 -8.12 13.47 13.74
N ASN A 38 -9.01 13.57 12.76
CA ASN A 38 -10.44 13.74 12.96
C ASN A 38 -11.15 12.45 12.49
N PRO A 39 -11.71 11.65 13.41
CA PRO A 39 -12.36 10.38 13.06
C PRO A 39 -13.43 10.50 11.96
N LEU A 40 -14.19 11.61 11.91
CA LEU A 40 -15.22 11.81 10.90
C LEU A 40 -14.63 12.06 9.50
N HIS A 41 -13.44 12.63 9.42
CA HIS A 41 -12.74 12.88 8.15
C HIS A 41 -11.85 11.70 7.74
N ASP A 42 -11.48 10.85 8.70
CA ASP A 42 -10.58 9.71 8.50
C ASP A 42 -11.33 8.38 8.35
N ASP A 43 -12.67 8.39 8.38
CA ASP A 43 -13.50 7.22 8.09
C ASP A 43 -13.38 6.80 6.61
N PRO A 44 -12.83 5.62 6.28
CA PRO A 44 -12.70 5.15 4.91
C PRO A 44 -14.04 4.81 4.26
N ASP A 45 -15.10 4.55 5.02
CA ASP A 45 -16.47 4.36 4.52
C ASP A 45 -17.31 5.66 4.56
N GLY A 46 -16.78 6.72 5.17
CA GLY A 46 -17.45 8.01 5.31
C GLY A 46 -17.58 8.81 4.00
N GLN A 47 -18.47 9.80 3.99
CA GLN A 47 -18.72 10.64 2.81
C GLN A 47 -17.67 11.73 2.59
N HIS A 48 -16.77 11.95 3.57
CA HIS A 48 -15.73 12.97 3.45
C HIS A 48 -14.80 12.64 2.27
N ARG A 49 -14.53 13.65 1.43
CA ARG A 49 -13.64 13.52 0.29
C ARG A 49 -12.20 13.61 0.75
N TRP A 50 -11.38 12.66 0.31
CA TRP A 50 -9.95 12.62 0.64
C TRP A 50 -9.17 13.35 -0.44
N GLY A 51 -8.42 14.38 -0.03
CA GLY A 51 -7.68 15.28 -0.91
C GLY A 51 -6.28 14.78 -1.29
N PRO A 52 -5.53 15.59 -2.05
CA PRO A 52 -4.19 15.23 -2.53
C PRO A 52 -3.20 14.94 -1.40
N ASP A 53 -3.35 15.58 -0.25
CA ASP A 53 -2.45 15.42 0.92
C ASP A 53 -2.41 14.01 1.50
N ARG A 54 -3.38 13.16 1.14
CA ARG A 54 -3.42 11.74 1.51
C ARG A 54 -3.58 10.80 0.32
N THR A 55 -3.46 11.33 -0.90
CA THR A 55 -3.64 10.55 -2.11
C THR A 55 -2.32 9.92 -2.54
N VAL A 56 -2.34 8.62 -2.80
CA VAL A 56 -1.20 7.85 -3.29
C VAL A 56 -1.65 7.08 -4.53
N ARG A 57 -0.88 7.13 -5.61
CA ARG A 57 -1.20 6.36 -6.82
C ARG A 57 -0.84 4.89 -6.61
N ALA A 58 -1.76 3.99 -6.99
CA ALA A 58 -1.56 2.55 -6.91
C ALA A 58 -0.32 2.08 -7.70
N ARG A 59 0.00 2.74 -8.81
CA ARG A 59 1.22 2.43 -9.60
C ARG A 59 2.52 2.70 -8.84
N VAL A 60 2.55 3.72 -7.99
CA VAL A 60 3.72 4.06 -7.14
C VAL A 60 3.83 3.07 -5.99
N LEU A 61 2.71 2.68 -5.38
CA LEU A 61 2.66 1.58 -4.41
C LEU A 61 3.17 0.27 -5.01
N ALA A 62 2.69 -0.10 -6.20
CA ALA A 62 3.13 -1.31 -6.89
C ALA A 62 4.63 -1.29 -7.18
N LEU A 63 5.18 -0.13 -7.58
CA LEU A 63 6.63 0.02 -7.75
C LEU A 63 7.38 -0.26 -6.45
N LEU A 64 6.98 0.37 -5.33
CA LEU A 64 7.63 0.16 -4.04
C LEU A 64 7.58 -1.29 -3.57
N LEU A 65 6.48 -1.99 -3.84
CA LEU A 65 6.27 -3.36 -3.39
C LEU A 65 6.97 -4.40 -4.27
N LEU A 66 7.15 -4.14 -5.56
CA LEU A 66 7.71 -5.10 -6.53
C LEU A 66 9.17 -4.82 -6.89
N ASP A 67 9.60 -3.55 -6.88
CA ASP A 67 10.95 -3.11 -7.25
C ASP A 67 11.33 -1.87 -6.41
N GLY A 68 11.15 -1.98 -5.10
CA GLY A 68 11.38 -0.89 -4.17
C GLY A 68 12.87 -0.56 -3.97
N PRO A 69 13.18 0.67 -3.54
CA PRO A 69 14.55 1.07 -3.22
C PRO A 69 15.11 0.29 -2.01
N ALA A 70 16.44 0.21 -1.93
CA ALA A 70 17.12 -0.35 -0.77
C ALA A 70 16.77 0.40 0.53
N PRO A 71 16.75 -0.31 1.69
CA PRO A 71 16.52 0.32 2.99
C PRO A 71 17.64 1.32 3.31
N GLN A 72 17.36 2.22 4.26
CA GLN A 72 18.41 3.05 4.86
C GLN A 72 19.37 2.18 5.69
N PRO A 73 20.63 2.61 5.92
CA PRO A 73 21.57 1.87 6.74
C PRO A 73 21.00 1.49 8.12
N GLY A 74 21.04 0.21 8.47
CA GLY A 74 20.50 -0.30 9.73
C GLY A 74 18.97 -0.30 9.81
N ARG A 75 18.27 -0.31 8.67
CA ARG A 75 16.81 -0.43 8.56
C ARG A 75 16.43 -1.60 7.67
N VAL A 76 15.14 -1.95 7.72
CA VAL A 76 14.48 -2.87 6.79
C VAL A 76 13.35 -2.11 6.08
N THR A 77 13.07 -2.46 4.83
CA THR A 77 11.95 -1.89 4.10
C THR A 77 10.63 -2.41 4.65
N ALA A 78 9.63 -1.53 4.75
CA ALA A 78 8.27 -1.93 5.08
C ALA A 78 7.28 -0.88 4.58
N LEU A 79 6.16 -1.31 4.00
CA LEU A 79 5.07 -0.41 3.64
C LEU A 79 4.09 -0.32 4.82
N LYS A 80 4.08 0.83 5.51
CA LYS A 80 3.18 1.09 6.65
C LYS A 80 2.43 2.39 6.43
N LEU A 81 1.15 2.32 6.04
CA LEU A 81 0.33 3.49 5.73
C LEU A 81 -0.90 3.60 6.62
N ASN A 82 -1.19 4.81 7.10
CA ASN A 82 -2.45 5.10 7.78
C ASN A 82 -3.24 6.17 7.02
N GLY A 83 -4.52 5.94 6.73
CA GLY A 83 -5.40 6.96 6.17
C GLY A 83 -5.12 7.34 4.71
N ALA A 84 -4.51 6.46 3.91
CA ALA A 84 -4.20 6.74 2.51
C ALA A 84 -5.41 6.54 1.60
N TYR A 85 -5.63 7.47 0.65
CA TYR A 85 -6.50 7.28 -0.50
C TYR A 85 -5.68 6.71 -1.67
N VAL A 86 -5.89 5.45 -1.99
CA VAL A 86 -5.19 4.78 -3.10
C VAL A 86 -5.99 4.93 -4.38
N THR A 87 -5.41 5.62 -5.38
CA THR A 87 -6.04 5.89 -6.68
C THR A 87 -5.54 4.94 -7.77
N GLY A 88 -6.42 4.54 -8.67
CA GLY A 88 -6.16 3.48 -9.65
C GLY A 88 -6.21 2.06 -9.06
N THR A 89 -5.99 1.07 -9.93
CA THR A 89 -5.96 -0.36 -9.57
C THR A 89 -4.60 -0.73 -9.00
N LEU A 90 -4.58 -1.33 -7.80
CA LEU A 90 -3.35 -1.89 -7.23
C LEU A 90 -3.16 -3.30 -7.78
N ASP A 91 -2.36 -3.40 -8.83
CA ASP A 91 -2.03 -4.66 -9.48
C ASP A 91 -0.66 -5.15 -9.04
N LEU A 92 -0.65 -6.31 -8.38
CA LEU A 92 0.52 -7.04 -7.91
C LEU A 92 0.49 -8.49 -8.40
N ALA A 93 -0.33 -8.80 -9.40
CA ALA A 93 -0.53 -10.16 -9.88
C ALA A 93 0.80 -10.80 -10.35
N GLY A 94 1.05 -12.04 -9.93
CA GLY A 94 2.28 -12.79 -10.22
C GLY A 94 3.56 -12.24 -9.56
N GLY A 95 3.46 -11.16 -8.79
CA GLY A 95 4.60 -10.52 -8.14
C GLY A 95 5.00 -11.17 -6.81
N THR A 96 6.23 -10.92 -6.39
CA THR A 96 6.72 -11.26 -5.05
C THR A 96 6.94 -9.98 -4.25
N VAL A 97 6.33 -9.90 -3.07
CA VAL A 97 6.39 -8.77 -2.16
C VAL A 97 7.06 -9.22 -0.86
N ASP A 98 8.36 -8.96 -0.78
CA ASP A 98 9.18 -9.26 0.39
C ASP A 98 8.95 -8.31 1.59
N PRO A 99 8.79 -6.98 1.39
CA PRO A 99 8.59 -6.07 2.51
C PRO A 99 7.30 -6.37 3.28
N TYR A 100 7.32 -6.18 4.60
CA TYR A 100 6.12 -6.23 5.41
C TYR A 100 5.12 -5.14 4.97
N VAL A 101 3.86 -5.51 4.72
CA VAL A 101 2.80 -4.59 4.28
C VAL A 101 1.73 -4.47 5.35
N GLU A 102 1.49 -3.24 5.80
CA GLU A 102 0.46 -2.88 6.74
C GLU A 102 -0.23 -1.56 6.36
N MET A 103 -1.54 -1.60 6.20
CA MET A 103 -2.36 -0.44 5.85
C MET A 103 -3.54 -0.34 6.81
N HIS A 104 -3.68 0.80 7.49
CA HIS A 104 -4.77 1.05 8.44
C HIS A 104 -5.69 2.15 7.95
N GLY A 105 -6.99 1.89 7.97
CA GLY A 105 -8.01 2.88 7.61
C GLY A 105 -7.76 3.50 6.25
N CYS A 106 -7.30 2.72 5.27
CA CYS A 106 -7.05 3.21 3.91
C CYS A 106 -8.28 3.00 3.03
N ARG A 107 -8.46 3.87 2.03
CA ARG A 107 -9.56 3.81 1.05
C ARG A 107 -8.98 3.55 -0.33
N PHE A 108 -9.50 2.54 -1.03
CA PHE A 108 -9.11 2.24 -2.40
C PHE A 108 -10.19 2.74 -3.37
N GLU A 109 -9.76 3.38 -4.45
CA GLU A 109 -10.62 3.83 -5.54
C GLU A 109 -11.08 2.67 -6.43
N ARG A 110 -10.17 1.73 -6.72
CA ARG A 110 -10.39 0.57 -7.59
C ARG A 110 -10.00 -0.74 -6.88
N GLU A 111 -10.09 -1.85 -7.60
CA GLU A 111 -9.77 -3.16 -7.06
C GLU A 111 -8.29 -3.36 -6.71
N ILE A 112 -8.04 -4.34 -5.84
CA ILE A 112 -6.71 -4.89 -5.59
C ILE A 112 -6.61 -6.24 -6.29
N LEU A 113 -5.61 -6.39 -7.15
CA LEU A 113 -5.33 -7.61 -7.91
C LEU A 113 -4.07 -8.28 -7.34
N LEU A 114 -4.28 -9.40 -6.66
CA LEU A 114 -3.26 -10.28 -6.10
C LEU A 114 -3.24 -11.72 -6.68
N PRO A 115 -3.87 -12.06 -7.84
CA PRO A 115 -3.72 -13.42 -8.36
C PRO A 115 -2.26 -13.85 -8.49
N GLU A 116 -1.92 -15.04 -7.99
CA GLU A 116 -0.57 -15.62 -8.02
C GLU A 116 0.52 -14.79 -7.33
N ALA A 117 0.16 -13.75 -6.57
CA ALA A 117 1.12 -12.96 -5.82
C ALA A 117 1.65 -13.73 -4.61
N ARG A 118 2.88 -13.42 -4.19
CA ARG A 118 3.54 -13.96 -3.00
C ARG A 118 3.85 -12.83 -2.02
N PHE A 119 3.49 -12.99 -0.75
CA PHE A 119 3.80 -12.01 0.29
C PHE A 119 4.49 -12.67 1.49
N THR A 120 5.37 -11.93 2.15
CA THR A 120 5.79 -12.28 3.51
C THR A 120 4.62 -12.09 4.48
N THR A 121 4.02 -10.90 4.56
CA THR A 121 2.83 -10.62 5.38
C THR A 121 2.05 -9.44 4.79
N LEU A 122 0.72 -9.57 4.70
CA LEU A 122 -0.18 -8.54 4.21
C LEU A 122 -1.29 -8.26 5.24
N ARG A 123 -1.31 -7.05 5.79
CA ARG A 123 -2.31 -6.62 6.78
C ARG A 123 -3.05 -5.37 6.28
N LEU A 124 -4.34 -5.50 6.00
CA LEU A 124 -5.23 -4.40 5.69
C LEU A 124 -6.25 -4.30 6.82
N VAL A 125 -6.21 -3.23 7.61
CA VAL A 125 -6.98 -3.11 8.85
C VAL A 125 -7.96 -1.95 8.73
N GLY A 126 -9.25 -2.23 8.78
CA GLY A 126 -10.27 -1.18 8.66
C GLY A 126 -10.28 -0.49 7.29
N CYS A 127 -9.74 -1.13 6.25
CA CYS A 127 -9.67 -0.53 4.91
C CYS A 127 -10.98 -0.72 4.14
N ARG A 128 -11.32 0.25 3.29
CA ARG A 128 -12.40 0.12 2.32
C ARG A 128 -11.82 -0.26 0.96
N ILE A 129 -12.13 -1.45 0.48
CA ILE A 129 -11.55 -2.04 -0.73
C ILE A 129 -12.69 -2.40 -1.68
N PRO A 130 -12.86 -1.78 -2.85
CA PRO A 130 -13.98 -2.08 -3.74
C PRO A 130 -14.13 -3.58 -4.05
N ARG A 131 -13.03 -4.25 -4.38
CA ARG A 131 -12.94 -5.68 -4.68
C ARG A 131 -11.53 -6.17 -4.42
N LEU A 132 -11.39 -7.42 -3.96
CA LEU A 132 -10.09 -8.08 -3.79
C LEU A 132 -10.09 -9.38 -4.58
N GLU A 133 -9.15 -9.49 -5.52
CA GLU A 133 -8.87 -10.70 -6.29
C GLU A 133 -7.58 -11.32 -5.75
N GLY A 134 -7.63 -12.56 -5.26
CA GLY A 134 -6.52 -13.25 -4.59
C GLY A 134 -6.41 -14.71 -4.96
N ALA A 135 -6.84 -15.10 -6.17
CA ALA A 135 -6.72 -16.46 -6.65
C ALA A 135 -5.26 -16.94 -6.61
N ARG A 136 -4.98 -18.05 -5.93
CA ARG A 136 -3.62 -18.60 -5.77
C ARG A 136 -2.63 -17.65 -5.04
N LEU A 137 -3.13 -16.68 -4.27
CA LEU A 137 -2.31 -15.85 -3.38
C LEU A 137 -1.58 -16.72 -2.36
N GLN A 138 -0.29 -16.48 -2.15
CA GLN A 138 0.54 -17.16 -1.17
C GLN A 138 1.04 -16.15 -0.13
N THR A 139 0.89 -16.47 1.15
CA THR A 139 1.50 -15.71 2.25
C THR A 139 2.33 -16.63 3.12
N GLU A 140 3.56 -16.23 3.46
CA GLU A 140 4.39 -16.98 4.41
C GLU A 140 3.92 -16.75 5.86
N GLY A 141 3.56 -15.51 6.17
CA GLY A 141 2.90 -15.09 7.40
C GLY A 141 1.43 -14.77 7.19
N ASP A 142 0.93 -13.76 7.90
CA ASP A 142 -0.50 -13.44 7.95
C ASP A 142 -1.00 -12.78 6.66
N LEU A 143 -2.15 -13.25 6.17
CA LEU A 143 -3.11 -12.44 5.43
C LEU A 143 -4.19 -11.97 6.41
N HIS A 144 -4.22 -10.68 6.73
CA HIS A 144 -5.11 -10.14 7.76
C HIS A 144 -5.98 -8.99 7.21
N LEU A 145 -7.30 -9.16 7.24
CA LEU A 145 -8.29 -8.21 6.71
C LEU A 145 -9.32 -7.73 7.76
N PRO A 146 -8.94 -7.43 9.01
CA PRO A 146 -9.92 -7.19 10.08
C PRO A 146 -10.63 -5.86 9.85
N ARG A 147 -11.96 -5.87 10.03
CA ARG A 147 -12.82 -4.68 9.90
C ARG A 147 -12.77 -4.04 8.51
N CYS A 148 -12.28 -4.74 7.49
CA CYS A 148 -12.33 -4.26 6.12
C CYS A 148 -13.75 -4.33 5.55
N THR A 149 -14.11 -3.33 4.76
CA THR A 149 -15.35 -3.30 3.98
C THR A 149 -15.01 -3.61 2.53
N VAL A 150 -15.57 -4.70 1.98
CA VAL A 150 -15.34 -5.15 0.60
C VAL A 150 -16.66 -5.32 -0.15
N PRO A 151 -17.27 -4.23 -0.67
CA PRO A 151 -18.64 -4.26 -1.16
C PRO A 151 -18.86 -5.17 -2.36
N HIS A 152 -17.86 -5.37 -3.23
CA HIS A 152 -17.96 -6.28 -4.38
C HIS A 152 -17.32 -7.65 -4.10
N GLY A 153 -17.07 -7.96 -2.83
CA GLY A 153 -16.60 -9.26 -2.37
C GLY A 153 -15.12 -9.53 -2.60
N ILE A 154 -14.71 -10.71 -2.13
CA ILE A 154 -13.36 -11.25 -2.21
C ILE A 154 -13.43 -12.55 -3.01
N ARG A 155 -12.55 -12.71 -4.01
CA ARG A 155 -12.40 -13.96 -4.75
C ARG A 155 -11.02 -14.55 -4.50
N LEU A 156 -10.99 -15.79 -3.99
CA LEU A 156 -9.76 -16.54 -3.66
C LEU A 156 -9.58 -17.80 -4.51
N THR A 157 -10.56 -18.12 -5.34
CA THR A 157 -10.58 -19.30 -6.21
C THR A 157 -10.68 -18.88 -7.66
N ASP A 158 -10.17 -19.71 -8.55
CA ASP A 158 -10.52 -19.67 -9.97
C ASP A 158 -11.94 -20.22 -10.17
#